data_AF-A0A382ZKC9-F1
#
_entry.id   AF-A0A382ZKC9-F1
#
_cell.length_a   1.000
_cell.length_b   1.000
_cell.length_c   1.000
_cell.angle_alpha   90.00
_cell.angle_beta   90.00
_cell.angle_gamma   90.00
#
_symmetry.space_group_name_H-M   'P 1'
#
loop_
_entity.id
_entity.type
_entity.pdbx_description
1 polymer ?
#
loop_
_entity_poly.entity_id
_entity_poly.type
_entity_poly.pdbx_seq_one_letter_code
_entity_poly.pdbx_strand_id
1 'polypeptide(L)'
;REYIAIIDFEGIGITNDEARVLTQRLTSEMINIGVYQVLERSEMKRLLDEQKFQYSGCVDLNCAVELGKMLGAKYMVVGTISKVGRTFTVDSRLIYVESSEAYASGQYTSDGSIDNVVKYGMASIAYQLSDEDIPPELLNQSESFFSKIYKQRKIIGIVSFVLWLAWGFTG
;
A
#
# COMPACT_ATOMS: atom_id res chain seq x y z
N ARG A 1 -9.73 -11.20 -11.75
CA ARG A 1 -8.88 -10.42 -10.82
C ARG A 1 -9.81 -9.66 -9.90
N GLU A 2 -9.43 -9.47 -8.65
CA GLU A 2 -10.25 -8.72 -7.70
C GLU A 2 -10.06 -7.22 -7.90
N TYR A 3 -11.13 -6.44 -7.73
CA TYR A 3 -11.08 -4.99 -7.87
C TYR A 3 -10.45 -4.33 -6.63
N ILE A 4 -9.53 -3.41 -6.89
CA ILE A 4 -8.90 -2.57 -5.88
C ILE A 4 -9.11 -1.10 -6.23
N ALA A 5 -9.48 -0.29 -5.25
CA ALA A 5 -9.53 1.15 -5.39
C ALA A 5 -8.39 1.81 -4.59
N ILE A 6 -7.75 2.80 -5.19
CA ILE A 6 -6.64 3.55 -4.61
C ILE A 6 -7.08 5.01 -4.56
N ILE A 7 -7.32 5.53 -3.36
CA ILE A 7 -7.65 6.93 -3.19
C ILE A 7 -6.37 7.76 -3.09
N ASP A 8 -6.50 9.07 -3.34
CA ASP A 8 -5.39 10.00 -3.14
C ASP A 8 -4.85 9.89 -1.73
N PHE A 9 -3.53 9.76 -1.63
CA PHE A 9 -2.87 9.75 -0.33
C PHE A 9 -2.93 11.15 0.27
N GLU A 10 -3.03 11.19 1.59
CA GLU A 10 -2.96 12.46 2.30
C GLU A 10 -1.52 12.97 2.33
N GLY A 11 -1.32 14.24 1.96
CA GLY A 11 -0.01 14.89 2.03
C GLY A 11 0.16 15.68 3.33
N ILE A 12 1.19 15.35 4.11
CA ILE A 12 1.57 16.11 5.32
C ILE A 12 2.93 16.76 5.08
N GLY A 13 2.99 18.08 4.99
CA GLY A 13 4.24 18.79 4.69
C GLY A 13 4.70 18.69 3.23
N ILE A 14 3.81 18.21 2.35
CA ILE A 14 3.92 18.24 0.88
C ILE A 14 2.66 18.87 0.28
N THR A 15 2.71 19.23 -0.99
CA THR A 15 1.53 19.75 -1.72
C THR A 15 0.57 18.61 -2.09
N ASN A 16 -0.71 18.96 -2.27
CA ASN A 16 -1.71 18.02 -2.76
C ASN A 16 -1.37 17.46 -4.15
N ASP A 17 -0.73 18.27 -5.01
CA ASP A 17 -0.30 17.83 -6.34
C ASP A 17 0.82 16.80 -6.26
N GLU A 18 1.80 16.99 -5.36
CA GLU A 18 2.84 15.98 -5.09
C GLU A 18 2.23 14.66 -4.60
N ALA A 19 1.31 14.73 -3.65
CA ALA A 19 0.63 13.55 -3.12
C ALA A 19 -0.12 12.81 -4.24
N ARG A 20 -0.87 13.56 -5.07
CA ARG A 20 -1.63 13.03 -6.19
C ARG A 20 -0.76 12.36 -7.25
N VAL A 21 0.36 12.98 -7.63
CA VAL A 21 1.32 12.42 -8.58
C VAL A 21 1.93 11.13 -8.03
N LEU A 22 2.25 11.09 -6.75
CA LEU A 22 2.79 9.88 -6.11
C LEU A 22 1.75 8.76 -6.03
N THR A 23 0.48 9.06 -5.71
CA THR A 23 -0.60 8.07 -5.77
C THR A 23 -0.82 7.54 -7.19
N GLN A 24 -0.76 8.40 -8.21
CA GLN A 24 -0.82 7.96 -9.61
C GLN A 24 0.35 7.02 -9.94
N ARG A 25 1.54 7.32 -9.45
CA ARG A 25 2.69 6.43 -9.62
C ARG A 25 2.45 5.07 -8.97
N LEU A 26 1.97 5.03 -7.72
CA LEU A 26 1.58 3.77 -7.05
C LEU A 26 0.55 2.99 -7.88
N THR A 27 -0.45 3.69 -8.41
CA THR A 27 -1.50 3.09 -9.26
C THR A 27 -0.87 2.39 -10.48
N SER A 28 0.05 3.06 -11.17
CA SER A 28 0.77 2.46 -12.30
C SER A 28 1.60 1.24 -11.90
N GLU A 29 2.32 1.30 -10.77
CA GLU A 29 3.11 0.16 -10.30
C GLU A 29 2.22 -1.05 -9.94
N MET A 30 1.06 -0.81 -9.31
CA MET A 30 0.09 -1.88 -9.01
C MET A 30 -0.51 -2.51 -10.27
N ILE A 31 -0.80 -1.70 -11.30
CA ILE A 31 -1.23 -2.20 -12.62
C ILE A 31 -0.14 -3.07 -13.26
N ASN A 32 1.12 -2.63 -13.18
CA ASN A 32 2.26 -3.35 -13.74
C ASN A 32 2.50 -4.71 -13.07
N ILE A 33 2.37 -4.77 -11.74
CA ILE A 33 2.46 -6.04 -10.98
C ILE A 33 1.32 -6.99 -11.39
N GLY A 34 0.11 -6.46 -11.60
CA GLY A 34 -0.99 -7.20 -12.24
C GLY A 34 -1.70 -8.22 -11.33
N VAL A 35 -1.50 -8.16 -10.02
CA VAL A 35 -2.23 -9.00 -9.04
C VAL A 35 -3.72 -8.59 -8.97
N TYR A 36 -3.98 -7.29 -8.95
CA TYR A 36 -5.33 -6.72 -8.84
C TYR A 36 -5.82 -6.07 -10.13
N GLN A 37 -7.13 -5.86 -10.24
CA GLN A 37 -7.72 -4.98 -11.23
C GLN A 37 -7.95 -3.61 -10.59
N VAL A 38 -7.09 -2.65 -10.93
CA VAL A 38 -7.13 -1.31 -10.34
C VAL A 38 -8.28 -0.51 -10.96
N LEU A 39 -9.13 0.06 -10.12
CA LEU A 39 -10.19 0.96 -10.55
C LEU A 39 -9.60 2.29 -11.02
N GLU A 40 -10.03 2.73 -12.20
CA GLU A 40 -9.56 3.98 -12.77
C GLU A 40 -10.06 5.17 -11.97
N ARG A 41 -9.21 6.19 -11.89
CA ARG A 41 -9.51 7.39 -11.10
C ARG A 41 -10.76 8.13 -11.60
N SER A 42 -10.92 8.22 -12.91
CA SER A 42 -12.10 8.85 -13.53
C SER A 42 -13.38 8.08 -13.23
N GLU A 43 -13.30 6.75 -13.17
CA GLU A 43 -14.41 5.88 -12.82
C GLU A 43 -14.78 6.04 -11.34
N MET A 44 -13.80 6.03 -10.43
CA MET A 44 -14.05 6.32 -9.02
C MET A 44 -14.71 7.69 -8.84
N LYS A 45 -14.20 8.73 -9.52
CA LYS A 45 -14.80 10.07 -9.48
C LYS A 45 -16.25 10.06 -9.97
N ARG A 46 -16.55 9.39 -11.09
CA ARG A 46 -17.91 9.28 -11.62
C ARG A 46 -18.86 8.63 -10.60
N LEU A 47 -18.46 7.49 -10.03
CA LEU A 47 -19.27 6.75 -9.06
C LEU A 47 -19.53 7.57 -7.79
N LEU A 48 -18.54 8.32 -7.30
CA LEU A 48 -18.67 9.14 -6.11
C LEU A 48 -19.48 10.42 -6.36
N ASP A 49 -19.33 11.05 -7.53
CA ASP A 49 -20.12 12.21 -7.95
C ASP A 49 -21.62 11.83 -8.10
N GLU A 50 -21.92 10.63 -8.61
CA GLU A 50 -23.29 10.09 -8.70
C GLU A 50 -23.96 9.97 -7.33
N GLN A 51 -23.20 9.58 -6.30
CA GLN A 51 -23.68 9.46 -4.92
C GLN A 51 -23.59 10.77 -4.12
N LYS A 52 -23.20 11.88 -4.75
CA LYS A 52 -22.96 13.19 -4.11
C LYS A 52 -21.98 13.13 -2.93
N PHE A 53 -21.04 12.19 -2.97
CA PHE A 53 -20.10 11.96 -1.87
C PHE A 53 -18.92 12.93 -1.97
N GLN A 54 -18.64 13.65 -0.88
CA GLN A 54 -17.42 14.47 -0.77
C GLN A 54 -16.45 13.77 0.17
N TYR A 55 -15.34 13.27 -0.39
CA TYR A 55 -14.25 12.70 0.38
C TYR A 55 -13.01 13.60 0.20
N SER A 56 -12.59 14.25 1.27
CA SER A 56 -11.30 14.91 1.34
C SER A 56 -10.56 14.32 2.53
N GLY A 57 -9.39 13.71 2.31
CA GLY A 57 -8.53 13.20 3.39
C GLY A 57 -9.02 11.91 4.05
N CYS A 58 -9.65 11.00 3.30
CA CYS A 58 -10.05 9.69 3.81
C CYS A 58 -8.80 8.82 4.08
N VAL A 59 -8.36 8.70 5.32
CA VAL A 59 -7.20 7.86 5.69
C VAL A 59 -7.49 6.84 6.77
N ASP A 60 -8.66 6.94 7.40
CA ASP A 60 -9.10 5.99 8.42
C ASP A 60 -9.81 4.76 7.80
N LEU A 61 -9.85 3.69 8.59
CA LEU A 61 -10.39 2.40 8.18
C LEU A 61 -11.89 2.47 7.86
N ASN A 62 -12.66 3.21 8.66
CA ASN A 62 -14.12 3.26 8.52
C ASN A 62 -14.52 3.99 7.23
N CYS A 63 -13.88 5.13 6.98
CA CYS A 63 -14.04 5.91 5.77
C CYS A 63 -13.65 5.09 4.53
N ALA A 64 -12.53 4.38 4.59
CA ALA A 64 -12.08 3.53 3.50
C ALA A 64 -13.07 2.39 3.20
N VAL A 65 -13.61 1.74 4.23
CA VAL A 65 -14.62 0.67 4.08
C VAL A 65 -15.91 1.20 3.46
N GLU A 66 -16.39 2.36 3.90
CA GLU A 66 -17.59 3.00 3.35
C GLU A 66 -17.41 3.33 1.86
N LEU A 67 -16.28 3.98 1.52
CA LEU A 67 -15.93 4.28 0.13
C LEU A 67 -15.80 3.01 -0.72
N GLY A 68 -15.14 1.97 -0.19
CA GLY A 68 -14.98 0.70 -0.90
C GLY A 68 -16.31 0.04 -1.24
N LYS A 69 -17.28 0.08 -0.31
CA LYS A 69 -18.65 -0.43 -0.55
C LYS A 69 -19.35 0.35 -1.65
N MET A 70 -19.23 1.69 -1.67
CA MET A 70 -19.82 2.52 -2.73
C MET A 70 -19.19 2.27 -4.10
N LEU A 71 -17.87 2.06 -4.13
CA LEU A 71 -17.11 1.80 -5.35
C LEU A 71 -17.23 0.35 -5.85
N GLY A 72 -17.84 -0.54 -5.06
CA GLY A 72 -17.86 -1.99 -5.37
C GLY A 72 -16.47 -2.63 -5.37
N ALA A 73 -15.50 -2.02 -4.67
CA ALA A 73 -14.14 -2.51 -4.59
C ALA A 73 -14.02 -3.57 -3.48
N LYS A 74 -13.32 -4.67 -3.77
CA LYS A 74 -13.04 -5.70 -2.75
C LYS A 74 -11.97 -5.20 -1.77
N TYR A 75 -11.00 -4.46 -2.30
CA TYR A 75 -9.91 -3.87 -1.53
C TYR A 75 -9.81 -2.37 -1.72
N MET A 76 -9.40 -1.69 -0.66
CA MET A 76 -9.12 -0.25 -0.66
C MET A 76 -7.68 -0.01 -0.23
N VAL A 77 -6.97 0.86 -0.94
CA VAL A 77 -5.66 1.35 -0.53
C VAL A 77 -5.80 2.78 -0.05
N VAL A 78 -5.38 3.00 1.19
CA VAL A 78 -5.29 4.33 1.81
C VAL A 78 -3.88 4.56 2.30
N GLY A 79 -3.45 5.80 2.35
CA GLY A 79 -2.10 6.11 2.79
C GLY A 79 -1.84 7.59 2.98
N THR A 80 -0.67 7.86 3.53
CA THR A 80 -0.19 9.19 3.87
C THR A 80 1.26 9.33 3.41
N ILE A 81 1.58 10.48 2.84
CA ILE A 81 2.93 10.86 2.42
C ILE A 81 3.32 12.06 3.27
N SER A 82 4.31 11.88 4.14
CA SER A 82 4.71 12.86 5.13
C SER A 82 6.13 13.34 4.90
N LYS A 83 6.37 14.63 5.12
CA LYS A 83 7.71 15.24 5.15
C LYS A 83 7.99 15.82 6.52
N VAL A 84 9.07 15.34 7.15
CA VAL A 84 9.58 15.88 8.42
C VAL A 84 11.04 16.28 8.23
N GLY A 85 11.29 17.59 8.20
CA GLY A 85 12.61 18.13 7.87
C GLY A 85 13.02 17.75 6.44
N ARG A 86 14.00 16.85 6.33
CA ARG A 86 14.47 16.28 5.05
C ARG A 86 14.01 14.85 4.81
N THR A 87 13.26 14.26 5.74
CA THR A 87 12.84 12.87 5.65
C THR A 87 11.45 12.80 5.06
N PHE A 88 11.28 11.97 4.05
CA PHE A 88 9.98 11.61 3.48
C PHE A 88 9.62 10.21 3.91
N THR A 89 8.38 10.03 4.34
CA THR A 89 7.81 8.74 4.71
C THR A 89 6.50 8.52 3.97
N VAL A 90 6.30 7.30 3.52
CA VAL A 90 5.05 6.82 2.93
C VAL A 90 4.55 5.68 3.80
N ASP A 91 3.33 5.83 4.30
CA ASP A 91 2.61 4.80 5.04
C ASP A 91 1.35 4.45 4.25
N SER A 92 1.12 3.17 4.01
CA SER A 92 -0.03 2.69 3.24
C SER A 92 -0.62 1.43 3.85
N ARG A 93 -1.93 1.27 3.70
CA ARG A 93 -2.69 0.10 4.16
C ARG A 93 -3.60 -0.41 3.06
N LEU A 94 -3.62 -1.73 2.89
CA LEU A 94 -4.61 -2.46 2.11
C LEU A 94 -5.72 -2.92 3.05
N ILE A 95 -6.93 -2.48 2.77
CA ILE A 95 -8.11 -2.74 3.58
C ILE A 95 -9.01 -3.69 2.82
N TYR A 96 -9.40 -4.79 3.46
CA TYR A 96 -10.44 -5.67 2.96
C TYR A 96 -11.81 -5.12 3.37
N VAL A 97 -12.60 -4.74 2.38
CA VAL A 97 -13.84 -3.97 2.59
C VAL A 97 -14.92 -4.77 3.30
N GLU A 98 -14.98 -6.08 3.05
CA GLU A 98 -16.02 -6.95 3.61
C GLU A 98 -15.81 -7.20 5.11
N SER A 99 -14.61 -7.58 5.54
CA SER A 99 -14.32 -7.81 6.96
C SER A 99 -13.97 -6.53 7.73
N SER A 100 -13.76 -5.41 7.03
CA SER A 100 -13.30 -4.15 7.63
C SER A 100 -11.95 -4.29 8.33
N GLU A 101 -11.04 -5.09 7.78
CA GLU A 101 -9.72 -5.35 8.37
C GLU A 101 -8.61 -4.82 7.46
N ALA A 102 -7.51 -4.39 8.07
CA ALA A 102 -6.26 -4.10 7.35
C ALA A 102 -5.56 -5.44 7.03
N TYR A 103 -5.54 -5.80 5.75
CA TYR A 103 -4.96 -7.06 5.26
C TYR A 103 -3.44 -6.98 5.09
N ALA A 104 -2.93 -5.84 4.63
CA ALA A 104 -1.50 -5.59 4.44
C ALA A 104 -1.15 -4.13 4.70
N SER A 105 0.13 -3.86 4.92
CA SER A 105 0.66 -2.50 5.04
C SER A 105 1.97 -2.38 4.28
N GLY A 106 2.18 -1.24 3.64
CA GLY A 106 3.44 -0.87 3.03
C GLY A 106 4.02 0.34 3.73
N GLN A 107 5.34 0.34 3.98
CA GLN A 107 6.05 1.52 4.46
C GLN A 107 7.33 1.76 3.65
N TYR A 108 7.62 3.03 3.40
CA TYR A 108 8.87 3.47 2.80
C TYR A 108 9.34 4.74 3.50
N THR A 109 10.63 4.85 3.79
CA THR A 109 11.23 6.06 4.33
C THR A 109 12.54 6.34 3.61
N SER A 110 12.73 7.59 3.20
CA SER A 110 13.97 8.07 2.60
C SER A 110 14.33 9.43 3.16
N ASP A 111 15.61 9.64 3.41
CA ASP A 111 16.15 10.97 3.64
C ASP A 111 16.40 11.71 2.33
N GLY A 112 16.41 13.03 2.40
CA GLY A 112 16.75 13.89 1.26
C GLY A 112 15.54 14.33 0.45
N SER A 113 15.45 13.89 -0.81
CA SER A 113 14.52 14.41 -1.82
C SER A 113 13.32 13.48 -2.00
N ILE A 114 12.18 14.06 -2.37
CA ILE A 114 10.97 13.35 -2.81
C ILE A 114 11.25 12.44 -4.03
N ASP A 115 12.33 12.69 -4.77
CA ASP A 115 12.76 11.88 -5.92
C ASP A 115 12.94 10.39 -5.57
N ASN A 116 13.39 10.07 -4.37
CA ASN A 116 13.55 8.68 -3.93
C ASN A 116 12.19 8.00 -3.75
N VAL A 117 11.19 8.75 -3.28
CA VAL A 117 9.80 8.29 -3.19
C VAL A 117 9.23 8.02 -4.58
N VAL A 118 9.53 8.89 -5.56
CA VAL A 118 9.11 8.73 -6.97
C VAL A 118 9.79 7.53 -7.63
N LYS A 119 11.11 7.36 -7.43
CA LYS A 119 11.91 6.33 -8.11
C LYS A 119 11.72 4.93 -7.52
N TYR A 120 11.63 4.85 -6.19
CA TYR A 120 11.70 3.57 -5.48
C TYR A 120 10.53 3.37 -4.52
N GLY A 121 10.10 4.44 -3.84
CA GLY A 121 9.11 4.35 -2.77
C GLY A 121 7.78 3.75 -3.23
N MET A 122 7.17 4.31 -4.28
CA MET A 122 5.85 3.85 -4.75
C MET A 122 5.88 2.42 -5.29
N ALA A 123 6.96 2.03 -5.99
CA ALA A 123 7.14 0.65 -6.43
C ALA A 123 7.29 -0.30 -5.23
N SER A 124 8.11 0.05 -4.24
CA SER A 124 8.27 -0.74 -3.01
C SER A 124 6.95 -0.92 -2.27
N ILE A 125 6.12 0.13 -2.17
CA ILE A 125 4.78 0.04 -1.59
C ILE A 125 3.88 -0.90 -2.40
N ALA A 126 3.89 -0.82 -3.73
CA ALA A 126 3.07 -1.68 -4.59
C ALA A 126 3.37 -3.17 -4.38
N TYR A 127 4.66 -3.55 -4.31
CA TYR A 127 5.08 -4.92 -4.01
C TYR A 127 4.65 -5.36 -2.60
N GLN A 128 4.88 -4.51 -1.58
CA GLN A 128 4.47 -4.81 -0.20
C GLN A 128 2.96 -5.03 -0.06
N LEU A 129 2.13 -4.21 -0.71
CA LEU A 129 0.68 -4.35 -0.67
C LEU A 129 0.16 -5.53 -1.50
N SER A 130 0.93 -5.99 -2.47
CA SER A 130 0.58 -7.15 -3.30
C SER A 130 1.07 -8.48 -2.71
N ASP A 131 1.78 -8.45 -1.58
CA ASP A 131 2.48 -9.59 -0.97
C ASP A 131 3.44 -10.30 -1.96
N GLU A 132 4.05 -9.50 -2.84
CA GLU A 132 5.00 -9.97 -3.85
C GLU A 132 6.45 -9.72 -3.40
N ASP A 133 7.38 -10.53 -3.91
CA ASP A 133 8.81 -10.36 -3.63
C ASP A 133 9.33 -9.04 -4.21
N ILE A 134 9.89 -8.20 -3.34
CA ILE A 134 10.43 -6.88 -3.72
C ILE A 134 11.73 -7.07 -4.52
N PRO A 135 11.85 -6.51 -5.75
CA PRO A 135 13.07 -6.57 -6.54
C PRO A 135 14.30 -6.03 -5.78
N PRO A 136 15.48 -6.67 -5.88
CA PRO A 136 16.69 -6.26 -5.16
C PRO A 136 17.11 -4.80 -5.39
N GLU A 137 16.81 -4.25 -6.57
CA GLU A 137 17.13 -2.88 -6.95
C GLU A 137 16.37 -1.86 -6.08
N LEU A 138 15.17 -2.22 -5.59
CA LEU A 138 14.38 -1.41 -4.67
C LEU A 138 14.85 -1.56 -3.21
N LEU A 139 15.53 -2.66 -2.88
CA LEU A 139 16.01 -2.96 -1.53
C LEU A 139 17.28 -2.18 -1.16
N ASN A 140 18.20 -1.97 -2.10
CA ASN A 140 19.53 -1.36 -1.87
C ASN A 140 19.52 0.08 -1.29
N GLN A 141 18.39 0.80 -1.31
CA GLN A 141 18.24 2.12 -0.68
C GLN A 141 17.37 2.10 0.59
N SER A 142 16.72 0.96 0.86
CA SER A 142 15.82 0.75 1.99
C SER A 142 16.43 -0.14 3.09
N GLU A 143 17.68 -0.60 2.91
CA GLU A 143 18.40 -1.51 3.81
C GLU A 143 18.44 -1.05 5.28
N SER A 144 18.44 0.27 5.53
CA SER A 144 18.34 0.85 6.88
C SER A 144 17.06 0.43 7.62
N PHE A 145 15.96 0.27 6.88
CA PHE A 145 14.64 -0.04 7.40
C PHE A 145 14.36 -1.56 7.39
N PHE A 146 14.69 -2.26 6.30
CA PHE A 146 14.36 -3.69 6.15
C PHE A 146 15.25 -4.63 6.97
N SER A 147 16.46 -4.22 7.36
CA SER A 147 17.26 -4.99 8.33
C SER A 147 16.52 -5.22 9.66
N LYS A 148 15.61 -4.31 10.04
CA LYS A 148 14.75 -4.47 11.22
C LYS A 148 13.58 -5.43 10.98
N ILE A 149 12.96 -5.39 9.80
CA ILE A 149 11.80 -6.24 9.45
C ILE A 149 12.23 -7.70 9.17
N TYR A 150 13.35 -7.91 8.47
CA TYR A 150 13.82 -9.25 8.09
C TYR A 150 14.24 -10.09 9.31
N LYS A 151 14.75 -9.44 10.36
CA LYS A 151 15.04 -10.10 11.64
C LYS A 151 13.79 -10.65 12.33
N GLN A 152 12.61 -10.07 12.06
CA GLN A 152 11.35 -10.43 12.71
C GLN A 152 10.58 -11.51 11.93
N ARG A 153 10.56 -11.45 10.58
CA ARG A 153 9.90 -12.49 9.74
C ARG A 153 10.63 -13.85 9.79
N LYS A 154 11.95 -13.89 10.02
CA LYS A 154 12.68 -15.17 10.18
C LYS A 154 12.20 -15.99 11.39
N ILE A 155 11.56 -15.38 12.37
CA ILE A 155 10.95 -16.08 13.51
C ILE A 155 9.65 -16.79 13.08
N ILE A 156 8.84 -16.18 12.23
CA ILE A 156 7.53 -16.72 11.82
C ILE A 156 7.68 -17.79 10.72
N GLY A 157 8.59 -17.57 9.76
CA GLY A 157 8.85 -18.54 8.69
C GLY A 157 9.46 -19.86 9.18
N ILE A 158 10.23 -19.83 10.27
CA ILE A 158 10.78 -21.05 10.89
C ILE A 158 9.70 -21.82 11.65
N VAL A 159 8.75 -21.14 12.31
CA VAL A 159 7.66 -21.81 13.04
C VAL A 159 6.76 -22.61 12.09
N SER A 160 6.52 -22.11 10.87
CA SER A 160 5.72 -22.82 9.86
C SER A 160 6.43 -24.05 9.27
N PHE A 161 7.77 -24.05 9.20
CA PHE A 161 8.55 -25.19 8.69
C PHE A 161 8.74 -26.30 9.74
N VAL A 162 8.85 -25.94 11.02
CA VAL A 162 8.97 -26.91 12.13
C VAL A 162 7.64 -27.62 12.42
N LEU A 163 6.50 -26.94 12.29
CA LEU A 163 5.17 -27.54 12.43
C LEU A 163 4.85 -28.56 11.31
N TRP A 164 5.41 -28.39 10.11
CA TRP A 164 5.23 -29.32 8.99
C TRP A 164 6.04 -30.63 9.17
N LEU A 165 7.23 -30.55 9.79
CA LEU A 165 8.05 -31.73 10.10
C LEU A 165 7.52 -32.56 11.28
N ALA A 166 6.79 -31.94 12.22
CA ALA A 166 6.29 -32.64 13.41
C ALA A 166 5.06 -33.53 13.15
N TRP A 167 4.30 -33.32 12.07
CA TRP A 167 3.11 -34.12 11.72
C TRP A 167 3.35 -35.12 10.56
N GLY A 168 4.50 -35.06 9.90
CA GLY A 168 4.82 -35.91 8.74
C GLY A 168 5.49 -37.25 9.04
N PHE A 169 5.70 -37.62 10.32
CA PHE A 169 6.48 -38.81 10.71
C PHE A 169 5.73 -39.86 11.54
N THR A 170 4.40 -39.77 11.64
CA THR A 170 3.57 -40.86 12.17
C THR A 170 2.51 -41.26 11.15
N GLY A 171 2.90 -42.13 10.22
CA GLY A 171 2.02 -42.72 9.21
C GLY A 171 2.76 -43.78 8.42
#